data_AF-A0A151A6L9-F1
#
_entry.id   AF-A0A151A6L9-F1
#
_cell.length_a   1.000
_cell.length_b   1.000
_cell.length_c   1.000
_cell.angle_alpha   90.00
_cell.angle_beta   90.00
_cell.angle_gamma   90.00
#
_symmetry.space_group_name_H-M   'P 1'
#
loop_
_entity.id
_entity.type
_entity.pdbx_description
1 polymer ?
#
loop_
_entity_poly.entity_id
_entity_poly.type
_entity_poly.pdbx_seq_one_letter_code
_entity_poly.pdbx_strand_id
1 'polypeptide(L)'
;MKQKIVLAYSGGLDTSVAVHWLIEKGYDVVACCLDVGEGKDLDVVYQKALDMGAVECHIIDATEEFSQDYVSYAIKGNLMYEGAYPLVSALSRPLISKKLVEIADKTGAVGIAHGCTGKGNDQVRFEVSIKALNPELKVFAPVREWAWSREEEIDYAIKHNIPVSIQHDSPYSIDQNLWGRSNECGILEDPYATPPEDAYDLTNALENTPDQAEELVLSFEKGLPTALNGESLSLTKLILKLNKIAGKHGIGRIDHVENRLVGIKSREVYETPAAEVIVKAHKALETITLTKDVAHFKPVIEKQLSEQVYNALWFSPLTDSLKTFVDSTQDHVTGEVRIKLYKGNAVVNGRKSPYTLYNEKLATYTKEDAFNQESAVGFIEIYGLPTQVNSMLHGGYHNE
;
A
#
# COMPACT_ATOMS: atom_id res chain seq x y z
N MET A 1 19.72 5.66 -36.14
CA MET A 1 18.74 4.91 -35.33
C MET A 1 17.86 5.92 -34.63
N LYS A 2 16.56 5.67 -34.52
CA LYS A 2 15.67 6.52 -33.71
C LYS A 2 16.05 6.36 -32.24
N GLN A 3 15.78 7.39 -31.44
CA GLN A 3 15.97 7.32 -30.00
C GLN A 3 14.88 6.45 -29.39
N LYS A 4 15.23 5.63 -28.39
CA LYS A 4 14.27 4.76 -27.71
C LYS A 4 13.69 5.43 -26.47
N ILE A 5 12.42 5.16 -26.21
CA ILE A 5 11.73 5.52 -24.95
C ILE A 5 11.13 4.26 -24.35
N VAL A 6 11.35 4.05 -23.05
CA VAL A 6 10.67 2.97 -22.31
C VAL A 6 9.34 3.49 -21.78
N LEU A 7 8.23 2.90 -22.16
CA LEU A 7 6.89 3.28 -21.69
C LEU A 7 6.42 2.33 -20.59
N ALA A 8 6.00 2.89 -19.45
CA ALA A 8 5.21 2.18 -18.45
C ALA A 8 3.85 1.80 -19.07
N TYR A 9 3.70 0.53 -19.44
CA TYR A 9 2.58 0.05 -20.24
C TYR A 9 1.64 -0.83 -19.42
N SER A 10 0.37 -0.43 -19.34
CA SER A 10 -0.67 -1.11 -18.55
C SER A 10 -1.68 -1.90 -19.38
N GLY A 11 -1.62 -1.80 -20.71
CA GLY A 11 -2.62 -2.35 -21.63
C GLY A 11 -3.90 -1.51 -21.77
N GLY A 12 -4.03 -0.43 -20.97
CA GLY A 12 -5.17 0.49 -21.03
C GLY A 12 -5.21 1.34 -22.31
N LEU A 13 -6.29 2.11 -22.48
CA LEU A 13 -6.43 3.02 -23.62
C LEU A 13 -5.28 4.03 -23.66
N ASP A 14 -5.05 4.73 -22.55
CA ASP A 14 -4.12 5.85 -22.47
C ASP A 14 -2.69 5.44 -22.81
N THR A 15 -2.24 4.30 -22.27
CA THR A 15 -0.90 3.79 -22.56
C THR A 15 -0.81 3.20 -23.97
N SER A 16 -1.90 2.72 -24.57
CA SER A 16 -1.93 2.28 -25.98
C SER A 16 -1.88 3.47 -26.95
N VAL A 17 -2.61 4.54 -26.65
CA VAL A 17 -2.53 5.82 -27.38
C VAL A 17 -1.12 6.43 -27.25
N ALA A 18 -0.53 6.37 -26.06
CA ALA A 18 0.82 6.86 -25.81
C ALA A 18 1.89 6.15 -26.67
N VAL A 19 1.76 4.85 -26.95
CA VAL A 19 2.66 4.14 -27.87
C VAL A 19 2.64 4.81 -29.25
N HIS A 20 1.45 4.95 -29.85
CA HIS A 20 1.29 5.57 -31.17
C HIS A 20 1.77 7.03 -31.19
N TRP A 21 1.39 7.81 -30.18
CA TRP A 21 1.77 9.21 -30.07
C TRP A 21 3.30 9.40 -30.02
N LEU A 22 4.01 8.57 -29.26
CA LEU A 22 5.48 8.62 -29.17
C LEU A 22 6.15 8.19 -30.50
N ILE A 23 5.56 7.24 -31.22
CA ILE A 23 6.04 6.83 -32.55
C ILE A 23 5.90 7.98 -33.55
N GLU A 24 4.77 8.70 -33.54
CA GLU A 24 4.56 9.90 -34.38
C GLU A 24 5.56 11.02 -34.06
N LYS A 25 6.01 11.13 -32.80
CA LYS A 25 7.07 12.04 -32.37
C LYS A 25 8.48 11.57 -32.78
N GLY A 26 8.60 10.41 -33.43
CA GLY A 26 9.85 9.93 -34.01
C GLY A 26 10.68 9.01 -33.11
N TYR A 27 10.10 8.50 -32.02
CA TYR A 27 10.77 7.56 -31.11
C TYR A 27 10.47 6.10 -31.45
N ASP A 28 11.39 5.22 -31.05
CA ASP A 28 11.13 3.78 -30.96
C ASP A 28 10.64 3.47 -29.54
N VAL A 29 9.45 2.89 -29.40
CA VAL A 29 8.84 2.65 -28.09
C VAL A 29 9.14 1.23 -27.61
N VAL A 30 9.76 1.12 -26.43
CA VAL A 30 9.90 -0.13 -25.68
C VAL A 30 8.81 -0.16 -24.62
N ALA A 31 7.82 -1.03 -24.77
CA ALA A 31 6.78 -1.20 -23.75
C ALA A 31 7.32 -2.02 -22.57
N CYS A 32 7.00 -1.61 -21.34
CA CYS A 32 7.36 -2.35 -20.13
C CYS A 32 6.14 -2.46 -19.22
N CYS A 33 5.67 -3.67 -19.02
CA CYS A 33 4.57 -4.02 -18.13
C CYS A 33 5.13 -4.82 -16.96
N LEU A 34 4.72 -4.46 -15.75
CA LEU A 34 5.06 -5.20 -14.54
C LEU A 34 3.80 -5.82 -13.96
N ASP A 35 3.83 -7.11 -13.67
CA ASP A 35 2.82 -7.75 -12.84
C ASP A 35 3.18 -7.56 -11.36
N VAL A 36 2.36 -6.78 -10.66
CA VAL A 36 2.41 -6.58 -9.21
C VAL A 36 1.22 -7.25 -8.49
N GLY A 37 0.60 -8.21 -9.16
CA GLY A 37 -0.49 -9.04 -8.64
C GLY A 37 -1.87 -8.49 -8.98
N GLU A 38 -1.98 -7.81 -10.11
CA GLU A 38 -3.24 -7.23 -10.59
C GLU A 38 -4.23 -8.30 -11.07
N GLY A 39 -3.70 -9.45 -11.53
CA GLY A 39 -4.48 -10.57 -12.07
C GLY A 39 -4.83 -10.47 -13.56
N LYS A 40 -4.07 -9.67 -14.33
CA LYS A 40 -4.28 -9.47 -15.78
C LYS A 40 -3.77 -10.64 -16.62
N ASP A 41 -4.35 -10.79 -17.80
CA ASP A 41 -3.82 -11.67 -18.85
C ASP A 41 -2.61 -10.98 -19.53
N LEU A 42 -1.42 -11.38 -19.13
CA LEU A 42 -0.17 -10.74 -19.57
C LEU A 42 0.15 -11.02 -21.05
N ASP A 43 -0.34 -12.13 -21.61
CA ASP A 43 -0.14 -12.46 -23.03
C ASP A 43 -0.93 -11.49 -23.92
N VAL A 44 -2.16 -11.15 -23.50
CA VAL A 44 -2.98 -10.13 -24.17
C VAL A 44 -2.32 -8.76 -24.10
N VAL A 45 -1.78 -8.37 -22.94
CA VAL A 45 -1.09 -7.08 -22.78
C VAL A 45 0.17 -7.03 -23.66
N TYR A 46 0.95 -8.11 -23.68
CA TYR A 46 2.15 -8.22 -24.52
C TYR A 46 1.82 -8.05 -26.01
N GLN A 47 0.84 -8.82 -26.50
CA GLN A 47 0.46 -8.78 -27.91
C GLN A 47 -0.08 -7.40 -28.28
N LYS A 48 -0.93 -6.82 -27.42
CA LYS A 48 -1.48 -5.48 -27.64
C LYS A 48 -0.38 -4.42 -27.76
N ALA A 49 0.66 -4.47 -26.93
CA ALA A 49 1.77 -3.51 -27.03
C ALA A 49 2.46 -3.54 -28.40
N LEU A 50 2.71 -4.74 -28.92
CA LEU A 50 3.32 -4.94 -30.23
C LEU A 50 2.40 -4.53 -31.38
N ASP A 51 1.10 -4.84 -31.27
CA ASP A 51 0.09 -4.43 -32.24
C ASP A 51 -0.02 -2.91 -32.35
N MET A 52 0.22 -2.17 -31.25
CA MET A 52 0.28 -0.70 -31.22
C MET A 52 1.59 -0.13 -31.77
N GLY A 53 2.53 -0.98 -32.18
CA GLY A 53 3.77 -0.58 -32.84
C GLY A 53 4.99 -0.43 -31.91
N ALA A 54 4.92 -0.92 -30.66
CA ALA A 54 6.11 -1.01 -29.83
C ALA A 54 7.17 -1.92 -30.51
N VAL A 55 8.44 -1.49 -30.50
CA VAL A 55 9.53 -2.26 -31.12
C VAL A 55 9.99 -3.44 -30.26
N GLU A 56 9.68 -3.38 -28.96
CA GLU A 56 10.01 -4.38 -27.95
C GLU A 56 8.98 -4.27 -26.82
N CYS A 57 8.62 -5.40 -26.20
CA CYS A 57 7.75 -5.43 -25.03
C CYS A 57 8.37 -6.32 -23.95
N HIS A 58 8.49 -5.80 -22.73
CA HIS A 58 8.93 -6.55 -21.57
C HIS A 58 7.75 -6.75 -20.62
N ILE A 59 7.41 -8.01 -20.36
CA ILE A 59 6.54 -8.41 -19.25
C ILE A 59 7.44 -8.88 -18.11
N ILE A 60 7.29 -8.28 -16.94
CA ILE A 60 8.09 -8.60 -15.75
C ILE A 60 7.14 -9.03 -14.64
N ASP A 61 7.22 -10.29 -14.22
CA ASP A 61 6.61 -10.72 -12.96
C ASP A 61 7.44 -10.14 -11.80
N ALA A 62 6.85 -9.18 -11.09
CA ALA A 62 7.46 -8.49 -9.96
C ALA A 62 6.68 -8.75 -8.66
N THR A 63 5.80 -9.76 -8.62
CA THR A 63 4.91 -10.02 -7.48
C THR A 63 5.66 -10.34 -6.19
N GLU A 64 6.67 -11.22 -6.26
CA GLU A 64 7.50 -11.56 -5.11
C GLU A 64 8.36 -10.36 -4.68
N GLU A 65 9.03 -9.65 -5.60
CA GLU A 65 9.81 -8.44 -5.27
C GLU A 65 8.92 -7.35 -4.64
N PHE A 66 7.72 -7.16 -5.18
CA PHE A 66 6.75 -6.21 -4.62
C PHE A 66 6.36 -6.58 -3.18
N SER A 67 6.03 -7.84 -2.94
CA SER A 67 5.63 -8.29 -1.61
C SER A 67 6.78 -8.18 -0.60
N GLN A 68 7.99 -8.63 -0.97
CA GLN A 68 9.14 -8.75 -0.07
C GLN A 68 9.85 -7.43 0.18
N ASP A 69 9.97 -6.56 -0.83
CA ASP A 69 10.80 -5.35 -0.72
C ASP A 69 9.97 -4.09 -0.44
N TYR A 70 8.66 -4.11 -0.71
CA TYR A 70 7.78 -2.94 -0.59
C TYR A 70 6.67 -3.18 0.43
N VAL A 71 5.80 -4.16 0.20
CA VAL A 71 4.67 -4.47 1.09
C VAL A 71 5.16 -4.92 2.47
N SER A 72 6.30 -5.60 2.56
CA SER A 72 6.90 -6.01 3.84
C SER A 72 7.11 -4.82 4.79
N TYR A 73 7.46 -3.63 4.28
CA TYR A 73 7.58 -2.43 5.11
C TYR A 73 6.23 -1.80 5.45
N ALA A 74 5.22 -1.96 4.59
CA ALA A 74 3.85 -1.61 4.94
C ALA A 74 3.35 -2.45 6.13
N ILE A 75 3.72 -3.73 6.19
CA ILE A 75 3.39 -4.65 7.28
C ILE A 75 4.20 -4.32 8.54
N LYS A 76 5.54 -4.40 8.47
CA LYS A 76 6.43 -4.16 9.62
C LYS A 76 6.23 -2.76 10.21
N GLY A 77 5.97 -1.78 9.36
CA GLY A 77 5.71 -0.39 9.74
C GLY A 77 4.25 -0.06 10.03
N ASN A 78 3.32 -1.02 9.97
CA ASN A 78 1.88 -0.79 10.13
C ASN A 78 1.35 0.43 9.34
N LEU A 79 1.84 0.62 8.12
CA LEU A 79 1.71 1.90 7.42
C LEU A 79 0.25 2.18 7.05
N MET A 80 -0.23 3.34 7.47
CA MET A 80 -1.59 3.84 7.23
C MET A 80 -1.51 5.35 7.04
N TYR A 81 -1.58 5.81 5.79
CA TYR A 81 -1.68 7.22 5.48
C TYR A 81 -2.96 7.79 6.08
N GLU A 82 -2.81 8.88 6.84
CA GLU A 82 -3.90 9.53 7.59
C GLU A 82 -4.70 8.58 8.49
N GLY A 83 -4.08 7.48 8.93
CA GLY A 83 -4.69 6.47 9.78
C GLY A 83 -5.71 5.56 9.08
N ALA A 84 -5.89 5.67 7.76
CA ALA A 84 -6.91 4.92 7.02
C ALA A 84 -6.34 4.12 5.83
N TYR A 85 -5.46 4.71 5.03
CA TYR A 85 -5.08 4.15 3.72
C TYR A 85 -3.74 3.39 3.76
N PRO A 86 -3.69 2.08 3.47
CA PRO A 86 -2.45 1.27 3.56
C PRO A 86 -1.57 1.37 2.30
N LEU A 87 -1.60 2.51 1.61
CA LEU A 87 -0.65 2.84 0.53
C LEU A 87 -0.68 1.89 -0.66
N VAL A 88 -1.82 1.24 -0.93
CA VAL A 88 -2.07 0.26 -2.01
C VAL A 88 -1.34 0.63 -3.29
N SER A 89 -1.79 1.74 -3.89
CA SER A 89 -1.26 2.35 -5.06
C SER A 89 0.17 2.82 -4.76
N ALA A 90 0.39 3.68 -3.76
CA ALA A 90 1.69 4.34 -3.56
C ALA A 90 2.92 3.40 -3.51
N LEU A 91 2.77 2.18 -2.98
CA LEU A 91 3.86 1.21 -2.80
C LEU A 91 4.40 0.62 -4.11
N SER A 92 3.59 0.40 -5.13
CA SER A 92 4.05 -0.31 -6.35
C SER A 92 4.86 0.59 -7.29
N ARG A 93 4.67 1.91 -7.20
CA ARG A 93 5.18 2.91 -8.16
C ARG A 93 6.70 3.05 -8.09
N PRO A 94 7.34 3.09 -6.91
CA PRO A 94 8.80 3.04 -6.86
C PRO A 94 9.38 1.74 -7.44
N LEU A 95 8.72 0.59 -7.33
CA LEU A 95 9.15 -0.66 -7.98
C LEU A 95 9.04 -0.57 -9.51
N ILE A 96 7.90 -0.07 -10.00
CA ILE A 96 7.69 0.12 -11.44
C ILE A 96 8.77 1.07 -11.99
N SER A 97 9.00 2.23 -11.34
CA SER A 97 10.08 3.15 -11.73
C SER A 97 11.45 2.49 -11.74
N LYS A 98 11.79 1.67 -10.74
CA LYS A 98 13.06 0.93 -10.68
C LYS A 98 13.25 0.05 -11.90
N LYS A 99 12.24 -0.77 -12.26
CA LYS A 99 12.33 -1.64 -13.45
C LYS A 99 12.36 -0.87 -14.75
N LEU A 100 11.64 0.25 -14.86
CA LEU A 100 11.69 1.10 -16.05
C LEU A 100 13.10 1.67 -16.27
N VAL A 101 13.78 2.09 -15.19
CA VAL A 101 15.18 2.55 -15.26
C VAL A 101 16.12 1.41 -15.66
N GLU A 102 15.98 0.21 -15.06
CA GLU A 102 16.76 -0.97 -15.44
C GLU A 102 16.61 -1.32 -16.94
N ILE A 103 15.38 -1.26 -17.47
CA ILE A 103 15.10 -1.51 -18.90
C ILE A 103 15.61 -0.37 -19.78
N ALA A 104 15.52 0.88 -19.33
CA ALA A 104 16.04 2.03 -20.08
C ALA A 104 17.56 1.91 -20.27
N ASP A 105 18.29 1.55 -19.21
CA ASP A 105 19.73 1.33 -19.27
C ASP A 105 20.07 0.13 -20.18
N LYS A 106 19.35 -0.99 -20.05
CA LYS A 106 19.56 -2.18 -20.87
C LYS A 106 19.33 -1.95 -22.36
N THR A 107 18.33 -1.14 -22.70
CA THR A 107 17.91 -0.91 -24.10
C THR A 107 18.58 0.30 -24.75
N GLY A 108 19.32 1.09 -23.97
CA GLY A 108 19.93 2.35 -24.42
C GLY A 108 18.90 3.44 -24.68
N ALA A 109 17.80 3.46 -23.92
CA ALA A 109 16.75 4.46 -24.05
C ALA A 109 17.20 5.83 -23.54
N VAL A 110 16.71 6.89 -24.18
CA VAL A 110 17.02 8.27 -23.78
C VAL A 110 16.11 8.78 -22.65
N GLY A 111 15.06 8.03 -22.34
CA GLY A 111 14.11 8.39 -21.31
C GLY A 111 12.99 7.38 -21.14
N ILE A 112 12.11 7.70 -20.20
CA ILE A 112 10.97 6.88 -19.76
C ILE A 112 9.69 7.70 -19.96
N ALA A 113 8.64 7.06 -20.45
CA ALA A 113 7.31 7.62 -20.53
C ALA A 113 6.35 6.94 -19.53
N HIS A 114 5.38 7.70 -19.03
CA HIS A 114 4.28 7.15 -18.21
C HIS A 114 2.94 7.80 -18.59
N GLY A 115 1.85 7.08 -18.37
CA GLY A 115 0.49 7.51 -18.70
C GLY A 115 -0.25 8.25 -17.58
N CYS A 116 0.45 8.86 -16.62
CA CYS A 116 -0.23 9.50 -15.49
C CYS A 116 -0.85 10.85 -15.88
N THR A 117 -2.01 11.17 -15.29
CA THR A 117 -2.65 12.48 -15.44
C THR A 117 -1.94 13.57 -14.64
N GLY A 118 -2.20 14.84 -14.98
CA GLY A 118 -1.61 16.00 -14.31
C GLY A 118 -2.17 16.35 -12.93
N LYS A 119 -3.22 15.67 -12.46
CA LYS A 119 -3.89 15.93 -11.16
C LYS A 119 -3.69 14.84 -10.10
N GLY A 120 -3.08 13.72 -10.47
CA GLY A 120 -2.85 12.58 -9.58
C GLY A 120 -1.49 12.65 -8.88
N ASN A 121 -1.35 11.89 -7.78
CA ASN A 121 -0.06 11.72 -7.10
C ASN A 121 0.93 10.85 -7.89
N ASP A 122 0.44 10.00 -8.80
CA ASP A 122 1.28 9.01 -9.49
C ASP A 122 2.31 9.63 -10.43
N GLN A 123 2.02 10.79 -11.05
CA GLN A 123 3.03 11.52 -11.81
C GLN A 123 4.24 11.86 -10.93
N VAL A 124 4.02 12.27 -9.68
CA VAL A 124 5.08 12.63 -8.74
C VAL A 124 5.83 11.36 -8.33
N ARG A 125 5.11 10.27 -8.04
CA ARG A 125 5.69 8.97 -7.68
C ARG A 125 6.61 8.42 -8.77
N PHE A 126 6.19 8.49 -10.03
CA PHE A 126 7.01 8.07 -11.16
C PHE A 126 8.22 8.99 -11.36
N GLU A 127 7.99 10.30 -11.53
CA GLU A 127 9.03 11.25 -11.89
C GLU A 127 10.11 11.38 -10.81
N VAL A 128 9.72 11.50 -9.55
CA VAL A 128 10.68 11.59 -8.42
C VAL A 128 11.49 10.30 -8.32
N SER A 129 10.85 9.14 -8.43
CA SER A 129 11.56 7.85 -8.38
C SER A 129 12.52 7.66 -9.53
N ILE A 130 12.10 7.97 -10.77
CA ILE A 130 12.97 7.86 -11.95
C ILE A 130 14.18 8.79 -11.80
N LYS A 131 13.96 10.03 -11.37
CA LYS A 131 15.05 11.00 -11.18
C LYS A 131 15.96 10.67 -10.01
N ALA A 132 15.46 10.07 -8.94
CA ALA A 132 16.28 9.59 -7.84
C ALA A 132 17.18 8.41 -8.27
N LEU A 133 16.69 7.55 -9.16
CA LEU A 133 17.41 6.36 -9.63
C LEU A 133 18.40 6.66 -10.77
N ASN A 134 18.01 7.50 -11.73
CA ASN A 134 18.86 7.94 -12.82
C ASN A 134 18.46 9.36 -13.29
N PRO A 135 19.17 10.42 -12.86
CA PRO A 135 18.80 11.81 -13.18
C PRO A 135 18.97 12.17 -14.67
N GLU A 136 19.78 11.41 -15.42
CA GLU A 136 20.08 11.66 -16.83
C GLU A 136 18.94 11.25 -17.76
N LEU A 137 18.09 10.30 -17.34
CA LEU A 137 16.94 9.86 -18.14
C LEU A 137 15.91 10.99 -18.25
N LYS A 138 15.47 11.29 -19.47
CA LYS A 138 14.34 12.20 -19.68
C LYS A 138 13.05 11.53 -19.24
N VAL A 139 12.12 12.29 -18.70
CA VAL A 139 10.76 11.79 -18.41
C VAL A 139 9.78 12.44 -19.35
N PHE A 140 8.94 11.62 -19.97
CA PHE A 140 7.89 12.00 -20.89
C PHE A 140 6.54 11.69 -20.22
N ALA A 141 5.59 12.61 -20.32
CA ALA A 141 4.26 12.42 -19.75
C ALA A 141 3.21 12.70 -20.83
N PRO A 142 3.03 11.81 -21.83
CA PRO A 142 2.17 12.07 -22.99
C PRO A 142 0.78 12.55 -22.62
N VAL A 143 0.15 11.92 -21.62
CA VAL A 143 -1.19 12.27 -21.13
C VAL A 143 -1.27 13.71 -20.62
N ARG A 144 -0.21 14.18 -19.96
CA ARG A 144 -0.11 15.56 -19.47
C ARG A 144 0.26 16.53 -20.59
N GLU A 145 1.03 16.09 -21.58
CA GLU A 145 1.54 16.92 -22.68
C GLU A 145 0.50 17.17 -23.77
N TRP A 146 -0.33 16.19 -24.13
CA TRP A 146 -1.32 16.36 -25.19
C TRP A 146 -2.55 17.17 -24.74
N ALA A 147 -2.83 17.21 -23.43
CA ALA A 147 -3.97 17.90 -22.81
C ALA A 147 -5.35 17.63 -23.44
N TRP A 148 -5.52 16.51 -24.15
CA TRP A 148 -6.78 16.05 -24.73
C TRP A 148 -7.82 15.69 -23.66
N SER A 149 -9.08 15.94 -24.00
CA SER A 149 -10.24 15.32 -23.37
C SER A 149 -10.31 13.82 -23.67
N ARG A 150 -11.11 13.08 -22.89
CA ARG A 150 -11.35 11.64 -23.14
C ARG A 150 -11.97 11.38 -24.51
N GLU A 151 -12.84 12.29 -24.98
CA GLU A 151 -13.44 12.21 -26.30
C GLU A 151 -12.39 12.36 -27.41
N GLU A 152 -11.48 13.34 -27.28
CA GLU A 152 -10.38 13.55 -28.22
C GLU A 152 -9.40 12.37 -28.24
N GLU A 153 -9.12 11.77 -27.09
CA GLU A 153 -8.30 10.55 -26.99
C GLU A 153 -8.96 9.35 -27.69
N ILE A 154 -10.27 9.18 -27.54
CA ILE A 154 -11.04 8.14 -28.23
C ILE A 154 -11.06 8.40 -29.74
N ASP A 155 -11.27 9.64 -30.17
CA ASP A 155 -11.22 10.01 -31.59
C ASP A 155 -9.85 9.75 -32.20
N TYR A 156 -8.77 10.05 -31.46
CA TYR A 156 -7.42 9.68 -31.85
C TYR A 156 -7.28 8.16 -31.96
N ALA A 157 -7.75 7.40 -30.96
CA ALA A 157 -7.70 5.96 -30.99
C ALA A 157 -8.43 5.37 -32.21
N ILE A 158 -9.64 5.85 -32.51
CA ILE A 158 -10.43 5.45 -33.68
C ILE A 158 -9.69 5.78 -34.98
N LYS A 159 -9.19 7.02 -35.11
CA LYS A 159 -8.44 7.48 -36.29
C LYS A 159 -7.21 6.62 -36.58
N HIS A 160 -6.56 6.12 -35.55
CA HIS A 160 -5.33 5.33 -35.64
C HIS A 160 -5.56 3.82 -35.51
N ASN A 161 -6.82 3.35 -35.56
CA ASN A 161 -7.22 1.94 -35.43
C ASN A 161 -6.72 1.28 -34.12
N ILE A 162 -6.59 2.06 -33.06
CA ILE A 162 -6.27 1.58 -31.72
C ILE A 162 -7.53 0.96 -31.12
N PRO A 163 -7.51 -0.31 -30.68
CA PRO A 163 -8.68 -0.96 -30.10
C PRO A 163 -9.19 -0.21 -28.86
N VAL A 164 -10.35 0.41 -28.99
CA VAL A 164 -11.11 1.00 -27.88
C VAL A 164 -12.05 -0.08 -27.34
N SER A 165 -11.99 -0.35 -26.03
CA SER A 165 -12.92 -1.27 -25.38
C SER A 165 -14.24 -0.54 -25.12
N ILE A 166 -15.07 -0.37 -26.16
CA ILE A 166 -16.29 0.47 -26.09
C ILE A 166 -17.40 -0.17 -25.22
N GLN A 167 -17.29 -1.46 -24.85
CA GLN A 167 -18.42 -2.22 -24.26
C GLN A 167 -18.40 -2.41 -22.74
N HIS A 168 -17.35 -2.00 -22.01
CA HIS A 168 -17.25 -2.27 -20.56
C HIS A 168 -16.48 -1.19 -19.78
N ASP A 169 -16.70 0.09 -20.07
CA ASP A 169 -16.08 1.12 -19.26
C ASP A 169 -16.87 1.24 -17.94
N SER A 170 -16.34 0.60 -16.90
CA SER A 170 -16.64 0.97 -15.53
C SER A 170 -16.52 2.49 -15.41
N PRO A 171 -17.47 3.20 -14.78
CA PRO A 171 -17.39 4.65 -14.61
C PRO A 171 -16.27 5.06 -13.64
N TYR A 172 -15.55 4.09 -13.06
CA TYR A 172 -14.48 4.30 -12.10
C TYR A 172 -13.11 4.19 -12.76
N SER A 173 -12.18 5.02 -12.29
CA SER A 173 -10.75 4.80 -12.49
C SER A 173 -10.30 3.79 -11.44
N ILE A 174 -9.83 2.62 -11.90
CA ILE A 174 -9.49 1.47 -11.05
C ILE A 174 -7.99 1.22 -11.11
N ASP A 175 -7.36 1.10 -9.95
CA ASP A 175 -5.99 0.61 -9.80
C ASP A 175 -5.98 -0.55 -8.78
N GLN A 176 -5.27 -1.62 -9.11
CA GLN A 176 -5.26 -2.85 -8.31
C GLN A 176 -3.88 -3.49 -8.35
N ASN A 177 -3.46 -4.03 -7.20
CA ASN A 177 -2.32 -4.93 -7.10
C ASN A 177 -2.60 -5.97 -5.98
N LEU A 178 -1.63 -6.83 -5.66
CA LEU A 178 -1.86 -7.86 -4.63
C LEU A 178 -2.23 -7.29 -3.25
N TRP A 179 -1.85 -6.04 -2.95
CA TRP A 179 -2.05 -5.42 -1.63
C TRP A 179 -3.45 -4.81 -1.46
N GLY A 180 -4.13 -4.50 -2.57
CA GLY A 180 -5.49 -3.99 -2.55
C GLY A 180 -5.91 -3.37 -3.87
N ARG A 181 -7.05 -2.70 -3.82
CA ARG A 181 -7.70 -2.04 -4.96
C ARG A 181 -8.16 -0.64 -4.57
N SER A 182 -8.10 0.31 -5.49
CA SER A 182 -8.57 1.68 -5.34
C SER A 182 -9.52 2.05 -6.48
N ASN A 183 -10.53 2.85 -6.16
CA ASN A 183 -11.54 3.35 -7.08
C ASN A 183 -11.77 4.84 -6.86
N GLU A 184 -11.81 5.58 -7.96
CA GLU A 184 -12.13 7.01 -7.96
C GLU A 184 -13.00 7.37 -9.18
N CYS A 185 -13.33 8.66 -9.32
CA CYS A 185 -14.15 9.23 -10.39
C CYS A 185 -15.64 8.85 -10.36
N GLY A 186 -16.41 9.49 -11.24
CA GLY A 186 -17.85 9.29 -11.35
C GLY A 186 -18.59 9.69 -10.08
N ILE A 187 -19.53 8.84 -9.63
CA ILE A 187 -20.34 9.10 -8.43
C ILE A 187 -19.50 9.18 -7.14
N LEU A 188 -18.27 8.62 -7.15
CA LEU A 188 -17.38 8.63 -5.98
C LEU A 188 -16.80 10.01 -5.68
N GLU A 189 -16.85 10.96 -6.63
CA GLU A 189 -16.36 12.33 -6.42
C GLU A 189 -17.22 13.13 -5.44
N ASP A 190 -18.52 12.81 -5.30
CA ASP A 190 -19.40 13.43 -4.31
C ASP A 190 -19.25 12.72 -2.96
N PRO A 191 -18.62 13.35 -1.93
CA PRO A 191 -18.41 12.71 -0.63
C PRO A 191 -19.69 12.39 0.15
N TYR A 192 -20.85 12.88 -0.28
CA TYR A 192 -22.14 12.52 0.31
C TYR A 192 -22.77 11.29 -0.35
N ALA A 193 -22.38 10.97 -1.59
CA ALA A 193 -22.90 9.81 -2.31
C ALA A 193 -22.35 8.50 -1.72
N THR A 194 -23.23 7.53 -1.46
CA THR A 194 -22.80 6.19 -1.04
C THR A 194 -22.08 5.50 -2.20
N PRO A 195 -20.91 4.87 -1.98
CA PRO A 195 -20.26 4.08 -3.01
C PRO A 195 -21.20 2.96 -3.48
N PRO A 196 -21.52 2.86 -4.78
CA PRO A 196 -22.37 1.79 -5.30
C PRO A 196 -21.65 0.44 -5.25
N GLU A 197 -22.41 -0.65 -5.28
CA GLU A 197 -21.84 -2.00 -5.10
C GLU A 197 -20.91 -2.41 -6.26
N ASP A 198 -21.14 -1.89 -7.47
CA ASP A 198 -20.27 -2.12 -8.64
C ASP A 198 -18.91 -1.38 -8.56
N ALA A 199 -18.70 -0.56 -7.53
CA ALA A 199 -17.39 0.01 -7.21
C ALA A 199 -16.50 -0.97 -6.44
N TYR A 200 -17.02 -2.12 -5.98
CA TYR A 200 -16.29 -3.13 -5.23
C TYR A 200 -16.13 -4.43 -6.05
N ASP A 201 -15.00 -5.12 -5.88
CA ASP A 201 -14.69 -6.38 -6.58
C ASP A 201 -13.99 -7.40 -5.66
N LEU A 202 -13.12 -6.95 -4.76
CA LEU A 202 -12.37 -7.85 -3.86
C LEU A 202 -13.18 -8.29 -2.63
N THR A 203 -14.26 -7.59 -2.30
CA THR A 203 -15.00 -7.75 -1.03
C THR A 203 -16.50 -7.85 -1.24
N ASN A 204 -17.17 -8.68 -0.45
CA ASN A 204 -18.64 -8.77 -0.44
C ASN A 204 -19.26 -7.64 0.39
N ALA A 205 -20.43 -7.12 -0.04
CA ALA A 205 -21.29 -6.30 0.80
C ALA A 205 -21.66 -7.05 2.09
N LEU A 206 -21.82 -6.34 3.21
CA LEU A 206 -22.06 -6.93 4.53
C LEU A 206 -23.31 -7.84 4.56
N GLU A 207 -24.34 -7.47 3.82
CA GLU A 207 -25.59 -8.21 3.66
C GLU A 207 -25.37 -9.55 2.94
N ASN A 208 -24.34 -9.63 2.09
CA ASN A 208 -23.96 -10.81 1.31
C ASN A 208 -22.83 -11.61 1.97
N THR A 209 -22.32 -11.20 3.14
CA THR A 209 -21.31 -11.95 3.89
C THR A 209 -21.94 -13.10 4.68
N PRO A 210 -21.18 -14.19 4.95
CA PRO A 210 -21.67 -15.31 5.75
C PRO A 210 -22.17 -14.90 7.14
N ASP A 211 -23.24 -15.55 7.61
CA ASP A 211 -23.73 -15.44 9.00
C ASP A 211 -22.96 -16.33 10.00
N GLN A 212 -21.83 -16.89 9.56
CA GLN A 212 -20.94 -17.69 10.39
C GLN A 212 -19.56 -17.03 10.44
N ALA A 213 -19.06 -16.80 11.65
CA ALA A 213 -17.71 -16.32 11.84
C ALA A 213 -16.68 -17.37 11.44
N GLU A 214 -15.56 -16.91 10.89
CA GLU A 214 -14.42 -17.73 10.51
C GLU A 214 -13.23 -17.34 11.40
N GLU A 215 -12.56 -18.34 11.98
CA GLU A 215 -11.38 -18.11 12.80
C GLU A 215 -10.14 -18.55 12.02
N LEU A 216 -9.09 -17.73 12.09
CA LEU A 216 -7.79 -18.04 11.51
C LEU A 216 -6.65 -17.71 12.45
N VAL A 217 -5.49 -18.32 12.20
CA VAL A 217 -4.23 -18.05 12.88
C VAL A 217 -3.21 -17.58 11.87
N LEU A 218 -2.65 -16.38 12.07
CA LEU A 218 -1.48 -15.90 11.34
C LEU A 218 -0.23 -16.15 12.19
N SER A 219 0.77 -16.80 11.58
CA SER A 219 2.10 -16.94 12.18
C SER A 219 3.02 -15.89 11.59
N PHE A 220 3.85 -15.28 12.42
CA PHE A 220 4.81 -14.25 12.06
C PHE A 220 6.22 -14.67 12.45
N GLU A 221 7.18 -14.29 11.62
CA GLU A 221 8.60 -14.34 11.92
C GLU A 221 9.22 -12.98 11.58
N LYS A 222 9.90 -12.38 12.54
CA LYS A 222 10.52 -11.05 12.43
C LYS A 222 9.62 -10.00 11.76
N GLY A 223 8.38 -9.92 12.22
CA GLY A 223 7.38 -8.94 11.75
C GLY A 223 6.63 -9.33 10.47
N LEU A 224 7.03 -10.41 9.77
CA LEU A 224 6.38 -10.81 8.52
C LEU A 224 5.53 -12.06 8.69
N PRO A 225 4.33 -12.13 8.08
CA PRO A 225 3.50 -13.31 8.15
C PRO A 225 4.10 -14.42 7.27
N THR A 226 4.26 -15.61 7.84
CA THR A 226 4.92 -16.77 7.21
C THR A 226 4.01 -17.99 7.08
N ALA A 227 2.90 -18.04 7.84
CA ALA A 227 1.92 -19.12 7.73
C ALA A 227 0.50 -18.66 8.05
N LEU A 228 -0.47 -19.34 7.43
CA LEU A 228 -1.90 -19.18 7.66
C LEU A 228 -2.48 -20.53 8.09
N ASN A 229 -3.08 -20.60 9.28
CA ASN A 229 -3.62 -21.84 9.85
C ASN A 229 -2.61 -23.00 9.90
N GLY A 230 -1.34 -22.69 10.17
CA GLY A 230 -0.24 -23.66 10.22
C GLY A 230 0.33 -24.06 8.85
N GLU A 231 -0.26 -23.59 7.74
CA GLU A 231 0.28 -23.80 6.40
C GLU A 231 1.30 -22.71 6.05
N SER A 232 2.56 -23.08 5.89
CA SER A 232 3.63 -22.16 5.46
C SER A 232 3.41 -21.69 4.02
N LEU A 233 3.48 -20.38 3.81
CA LEU A 233 3.23 -19.74 2.51
C LEU A 233 4.28 -18.63 2.27
N SER A 234 4.61 -18.36 1.00
CA SER A 234 5.29 -17.10 0.67
C SER A 234 4.38 -15.91 0.97
N LEU A 235 4.97 -14.75 1.21
CA LEU A 235 4.22 -13.53 1.55
C LEU A 235 3.17 -13.20 0.48
N THR A 236 3.53 -13.25 -0.79
CA THR A 236 2.61 -13.12 -1.94
C THR A 236 1.43 -14.06 -1.84
N LYS A 237 1.67 -15.37 -1.69
CA LYS A 237 0.61 -16.39 -1.64
C LYS A 237 -0.29 -16.21 -0.42
N LEU A 238 0.30 -15.84 0.72
CA LEU A 238 -0.43 -15.56 1.95
C LEU A 238 -1.38 -14.37 1.76
N ILE A 239 -0.88 -13.25 1.21
CA ILE A 239 -1.70 -12.05 0.95
C ILE A 239 -2.85 -12.39 0.00
N LEU A 240 -2.57 -13.03 -1.14
CA LEU A 240 -3.61 -13.37 -2.12
C LEU A 240 -4.65 -14.35 -1.56
N LYS A 241 -4.23 -15.33 -0.76
CA LYS A 241 -5.15 -16.26 -0.09
C LYS A 241 -6.01 -15.54 0.96
N LEU A 242 -5.39 -14.65 1.74
CA LEU A 242 -6.07 -13.90 2.78
C LEU A 242 -7.03 -12.85 2.20
N ASN A 243 -6.72 -12.24 1.05
CA ASN A 243 -7.63 -11.34 0.34
C ASN A 243 -8.97 -12.04 0.06
N LYS A 244 -8.92 -13.29 -0.43
CA LYS A 244 -10.13 -14.09 -0.69
C LYS A 244 -10.91 -14.42 0.58
N ILE A 245 -10.21 -14.86 1.62
CA ILE A 245 -10.84 -15.25 2.90
C ILE A 245 -11.46 -14.03 3.58
N ALA A 246 -10.72 -12.94 3.74
CA ALA A 246 -11.21 -11.73 4.40
C ALA A 246 -12.24 -10.97 3.55
N GLY A 247 -12.06 -10.93 2.22
CA GLY A 247 -12.99 -10.33 1.28
C GLY A 247 -14.37 -10.99 1.28
N LYS A 248 -14.43 -12.32 1.45
CA LYS A 248 -15.69 -13.07 1.65
C LYS A 248 -16.50 -12.54 2.84
N HIS A 249 -15.82 -12.04 3.88
CA HIS A 249 -16.42 -11.44 5.08
C HIS A 249 -16.57 -9.92 4.99
N GLY A 250 -16.36 -9.29 3.82
CA GLY A 250 -16.56 -7.85 3.61
C GLY A 250 -15.55 -6.96 4.35
N ILE A 251 -14.37 -7.51 4.67
CA ILE A 251 -13.35 -6.81 5.45
C ILE A 251 -12.48 -5.94 4.54
N GLY A 252 -12.13 -4.74 5.02
CA GLY A 252 -11.16 -3.87 4.35
C GLY A 252 -11.74 -2.92 3.30
N ARG A 253 -13.06 -2.72 3.26
CA ARG A 253 -13.67 -1.58 2.55
C ARG A 253 -13.35 -0.28 3.29
N ILE A 254 -12.75 0.68 2.59
CA ILE A 254 -12.36 1.99 3.12
C ILE A 254 -12.97 3.06 2.20
N ASP A 255 -13.62 4.06 2.79
CA ASP A 255 -14.09 5.26 2.11
C ASP A 255 -13.39 6.44 2.77
N HIS A 256 -12.48 7.10 2.03
CA HIS A 256 -11.54 8.05 2.60
C HIS A 256 -11.45 9.33 1.78
N VAL A 257 -11.49 10.48 2.46
CA VAL A 257 -11.17 11.78 1.88
C VAL A 257 -9.77 12.18 2.30
N GLU A 258 -8.82 12.09 1.37
CA GLU A 258 -7.40 12.28 1.63
C GLU A 258 -6.86 13.63 1.21
N ASN A 259 -5.74 14.03 1.81
CA ASN A 259 -4.94 15.15 1.33
C ASN A 259 -3.90 14.67 0.30
N ARG A 260 -4.08 15.06 -0.97
CA ARG A 260 -3.08 14.79 -2.02
C ARG A 260 -1.87 15.70 -1.87
N LEU A 261 -0.71 15.17 -2.26
CA LEU A 261 0.54 15.93 -2.26
C LEU A 261 0.45 17.20 -3.12
N VAL A 262 -0.33 17.14 -4.20
CA VAL A 262 -0.52 18.26 -5.14
C VAL A 262 -1.45 19.38 -4.60
N GLY A 263 -1.83 19.33 -3.32
CA GLY A 263 -2.49 20.45 -2.63
C GLY A 263 -4.02 20.46 -2.68
N ILE A 264 -4.64 19.36 -3.11
CA ILE A 264 -6.11 19.20 -3.13
C ILE A 264 -6.54 18.04 -2.25
N LYS A 265 -7.84 18.00 -1.92
CA LYS A 265 -8.47 16.80 -1.38
C LYS A 265 -9.04 15.95 -2.50
N SER A 266 -9.05 14.64 -2.30
CA SER A 266 -9.76 13.69 -3.14
C SER A 266 -10.48 12.66 -2.28
N ARG A 267 -11.60 12.15 -2.76
CA ARG A 267 -12.25 10.98 -2.17
C ARG A 267 -11.86 9.74 -2.97
N GLU A 268 -11.48 8.69 -2.27
CA GLU A 268 -11.15 7.39 -2.87
C GLU A 268 -11.79 6.26 -2.05
N VAL A 269 -12.22 5.23 -2.77
CA VAL A 269 -12.77 4.00 -2.18
C VAL A 269 -11.77 2.87 -2.39
N TYR A 270 -11.33 2.25 -1.29
CA TYR A 270 -10.34 1.19 -1.31
C TYR A 270 -10.90 -0.15 -0.83
N GLU A 271 -10.32 -1.24 -1.33
CA GLU A 271 -10.53 -2.60 -0.84
C GLU A 271 -9.18 -3.23 -0.48
N THR A 272 -8.99 -3.51 0.81
CA THR A 272 -7.70 -3.94 1.37
C THR A 272 -7.84 -5.13 2.33
N PRO A 273 -8.51 -6.23 1.93
CA PRO A 273 -8.93 -7.29 2.84
C PRO A 273 -7.77 -7.95 3.60
N ALA A 274 -6.68 -8.34 2.93
CA ALA A 274 -5.52 -8.91 3.61
C ALA A 274 -4.76 -7.87 4.44
N ALA A 275 -4.58 -6.65 3.93
CA ALA A 275 -3.85 -5.60 4.64
C ALA A 275 -4.49 -5.29 6.01
N GLU A 276 -5.81 -5.15 6.04
CA GLU A 276 -6.58 -4.90 7.26
C GLU A 276 -6.37 -6.01 8.32
N VAL A 277 -6.42 -7.28 7.89
CA VAL A 277 -6.21 -8.42 8.80
C VAL A 277 -4.75 -8.53 9.24
N ILE A 278 -3.80 -8.39 8.33
CA ILE A 278 -2.36 -8.52 8.62
C ILE A 278 -1.93 -7.40 9.56
N VAL A 279 -2.27 -6.14 9.30
CA VAL A 279 -1.87 -5.01 10.16
C VAL A 279 -2.49 -5.13 11.55
N LYS A 280 -3.77 -5.53 11.66
CA LYS A 280 -4.38 -5.81 12.97
C LYS A 280 -3.67 -6.92 13.73
N ALA A 281 -3.31 -8.00 13.06
CA ALA A 281 -2.59 -9.13 13.67
C ALA A 281 -1.15 -8.74 14.04
N HIS A 282 -0.47 -7.99 13.19
CA HIS A 282 0.89 -7.50 13.42
C HIS A 282 0.96 -6.57 14.63
N LYS A 283 0.15 -5.51 14.68
CA LYS A 283 0.02 -4.63 15.87
C LYS A 283 -0.27 -5.44 17.13
N ALA A 284 -1.16 -6.42 17.03
CA ALA A 284 -1.51 -7.30 18.13
C ALA A 284 -0.32 -8.12 18.66
N LEU A 285 0.56 -8.60 17.78
CA LEU A 285 1.78 -9.31 18.19
C LEU A 285 2.80 -8.37 18.82
N GLU A 286 2.95 -7.16 18.28
CA GLU A 286 3.83 -6.13 18.84
C GLU A 286 3.49 -5.79 20.28
N THR A 287 2.20 -5.80 20.68
CA THR A 287 1.80 -5.51 22.09
C THR A 287 2.41 -6.46 23.12
N ILE A 288 2.81 -7.67 22.72
CA ILE A 288 3.45 -8.64 23.62
C ILE A 288 4.93 -8.84 23.33
N THR A 289 5.51 -8.17 22.32
CA THR A 289 6.92 -8.37 21.91
C THR A 289 7.76 -7.09 21.93
N LEU A 290 7.13 -5.90 21.99
CA LEU A 290 7.81 -4.62 22.11
C LEU A 290 7.70 -4.05 23.53
N THR A 291 8.78 -3.47 24.03
CA THR A 291 8.76 -2.72 25.29
C THR A 291 7.91 -1.46 25.15
N LYS A 292 7.44 -0.92 26.27
CA LYS A 292 6.51 0.23 26.32
C LYS A 292 7.05 1.44 25.55
N ASP A 293 8.32 1.78 25.72
CA ASP A 293 8.97 2.91 25.07
C ASP A 293 9.04 2.75 23.55
N VAL A 294 9.47 1.59 23.05
CA VAL A 294 9.48 1.27 21.61
C VAL A 294 8.07 1.30 21.04
N ALA A 295 7.10 0.64 21.71
CA ALA A 295 5.70 0.60 21.26
C ALA A 295 5.05 1.99 21.22
N HIS A 296 5.47 2.92 22.08
CA HIS A 296 4.94 4.28 22.11
C HIS A 296 5.66 5.23 21.13
N PHE A 297 6.93 4.99 20.82
CA PHE A 297 7.69 5.81 19.87
C PHE A 297 7.53 5.36 18.43
N LYS A 298 7.44 4.05 18.18
CA LYS A 298 7.30 3.47 16.84
C LYS A 298 6.18 4.11 16.01
N PRO A 299 4.96 4.39 16.54
CA PRO A 299 3.92 5.09 15.78
C PRO A 299 4.32 6.44 15.17
N VAL A 300 5.27 7.17 15.76
CA VAL A 300 5.84 8.40 15.18
C VAL A 300 6.60 8.08 13.88
N ILE A 301 7.38 7.01 13.91
CA ILE A 301 8.14 6.51 12.76
C ILE A 301 7.21 5.93 11.70
N GLU A 302 6.19 5.17 12.09
CA GLU A 302 5.18 4.61 11.17
C GLU A 302 4.46 5.72 10.39
N LYS A 303 4.04 6.79 11.09
CA LYS A 303 3.43 7.96 10.46
C LYS A 303 4.38 8.61 9.45
N GLN A 304 5.62 8.91 9.87
CA GLN A 304 6.59 9.57 9.00
C GLN A 304 6.93 8.70 7.78
N LEU A 305 7.09 7.38 7.95
CA LEU A 305 7.36 6.47 6.85
C LEU A 305 6.14 6.39 5.91
N SER A 306 4.92 6.35 6.44
CA SER A 306 3.70 6.37 5.62
C SER A 306 3.63 7.63 4.74
N GLU A 307 3.97 8.79 5.31
CA GLU A 307 4.04 10.06 4.58
C GLU A 307 5.17 10.07 3.54
N GLN A 308 6.35 9.52 3.83
CA GLN A 308 7.43 9.40 2.83
C GLN A 308 6.97 8.58 1.62
N VAL A 309 6.32 7.43 1.86
CA VAL A 309 5.81 6.58 0.77
C VAL A 309 4.73 7.30 -0.03
N TYR A 310 3.74 7.89 0.65
CA TYR A 310 2.66 8.63 -0.02
C TYR A 310 3.20 9.76 -0.89
N ASN A 311 4.19 10.50 -0.37
CA ASN A 311 4.79 11.68 -0.99
C ASN A 311 5.90 11.36 -2.01
N ALA A 312 5.97 10.14 -2.55
CA ALA A 312 6.92 9.74 -3.59
C ALA A 312 8.40 9.72 -3.15
N LEU A 313 8.69 9.66 -1.85
CA LEU A 313 10.05 9.75 -1.30
C LEU A 313 10.63 8.37 -0.93
N TRP A 314 10.23 7.31 -1.63
CA TRP A 314 10.69 5.93 -1.35
C TRP A 314 12.22 5.79 -1.40
N PHE A 315 12.86 6.47 -2.35
CA PHE A 315 14.31 6.48 -2.57
C PHE A 315 15.02 7.64 -1.85
N SER A 316 14.39 8.23 -0.83
CA SER A 316 15.02 9.29 -0.02
C SER A 316 15.89 8.68 1.10
N PRO A 317 17.01 9.32 1.48
CA PRO A 317 17.84 8.86 2.60
C PRO A 317 17.09 8.78 3.94
N LEU A 318 16.07 9.62 4.14
CA LEU A 318 15.21 9.55 5.31
C LEU A 318 14.42 8.24 5.33
N THR A 319 13.84 7.84 4.19
CA THR A 319 13.13 6.57 4.07
C THR A 319 14.01 5.37 4.44
N ASP A 320 15.26 5.34 3.99
CA ASP A 320 16.20 4.26 4.33
C ASP A 320 16.51 4.21 5.84
N SER A 321 16.65 5.38 6.46
CA SER A 321 16.87 5.49 7.91
C SER A 321 15.65 5.01 8.70
N LEU A 322 14.43 5.37 8.26
CA LEU A 322 13.18 4.93 8.87
C LEU A 322 12.99 3.42 8.71
N LYS A 323 13.29 2.85 7.55
CA LYS A 323 13.27 1.40 7.30
C LYS A 323 14.22 0.65 8.24
N THR A 324 15.44 1.18 8.43
CA THR A 324 16.41 0.60 9.36
C THR A 324 15.88 0.59 10.80
N PHE A 325 15.26 1.68 11.25
CA PHE A 325 14.59 1.70 12.55
C PHE A 325 13.50 0.64 12.62
N VAL A 326 12.61 0.59 11.63
CA VAL A 326 11.52 -0.39 11.57
C VAL A 326 12.08 -1.80 11.66
N ASP A 327 13.06 -2.17 10.84
CA ASP A 327 13.66 -3.50 10.86
C ASP A 327 14.21 -3.88 12.24
N SER A 328 14.91 -2.94 12.91
CA SER A 328 15.44 -3.19 14.26
C SER A 328 14.34 -3.49 15.30
N THR A 329 13.14 -2.92 15.12
CA THR A 329 12.01 -3.22 16.03
C THR A 329 11.42 -4.61 15.81
N GLN A 330 11.70 -5.26 14.68
CA GLN A 330 11.04 -6.50 14.29
C GLN A 330 11.75 -7.77 14.73
N ASP A 331 12.98 -7.69 15.27
CA ASP A 331 13.83 -8.85 15.60
C ASP A 331 13.12 -9.92 16.47
N HIS A 332 12.23 -9.50 17.37
CA HIS A 332 11.49 -10.38 18.27
C HIS A 332 9.99 -10.45 17.99
N VAL A 333 9.50 -9.81 16.93
CA VAL A 333 8.08 -9.84 16.53
C VAL A 333 7.80 -11.16 15.80
N THR A 334 7.87 -12.25 16.55
CA THR A 334 7.71 -13.64 16.09
C THR A 334 6.69 -14.33 16.97
N GLY A 335 5.71 -15.03 16.39
CA GLY A 335 4.65 -15.67 17.16
C GLY A 335 3.40 -15.95 16.33
N GLU A 336 2.31 -16.24 17.01
CA GLU A 336 1.01 -16.52 16.39
C GLU A 336 -0.05 -15.58 16.93
N VAL A 337 -0.94 -15.14 16.04
CA VAL A 337 -2.11 -14.32 16.38
C VAL A 337 -3.36 -14.96 15.81
N ARG A 338 -4.37 -15.11 16.66
CA ARG A 338 -5.66 -15.68 16.30
C ARG A 338 -6.69 -14.58 16.10
N ILE A 339 -7.38 -14.61 14.96
CA ILE A 339 -8.29 -13.57 14.49
C ILE A 339 -9.62 -14.21 14.11
N LYS A 340 -10.71 -13.60 14.59
CA LYS A 340 -12.08 -13.90 14.19
C LYS A 340 -12.52 -12.91 13.10
N LEU A 341 -12.95 -13.43 11.95
CA LEU A 341 -13.52 -12.69 10.85
C LEU A 341 -15.04 -12.85 10.87
N TYR A 342 -15.76 -11.72 10.85
CA TYR A 342 -17.23 -11.75 10.83
C TYR A 342 -17.79 -10.40 10.37
N LYS A 343 -18.56 -10.39 9.28
CA LYS A 343 -19.34 -9.24 8.78
C LYS A 343 -18.59 -7.90 8.91
N GLY A 344 -17.53 -7.72 8.13
CA GLY A 344 -16.70 -6.52 8.07
C GLY A 344 -15.69 -6.39 9.20
N ASN A 345 -15.71 -7.27 10.20
CA ASN A 345 -14.85 -7.18 11.37
C ASN A 345 -13.76 -8.24 11.36
N ALA A 346 -12.51 -7.80 11.54
CA ALA A 346 -11.39 -8.64 11.97
C ALA A 346 -11.08 -8.34 13.44
N VAL A 347 -11.30 -9.30 14.33
CA VAL A 347 -11.15 -9.15 15.78
C VAL A 347 -10.09 -10.12 16.30
N VAL A 348 -9.01 -9.58 16.86
CA VAL A 348 -7.96 -10.40 17.48
C VAL A 348 -8.47 -10.95 18.81
N ASN A 349 -8.41 -12.28 18.99
CA ASN A 349 -8.90 -12.98 20.17
C ASN A 349 -7.84 -13.86 20.86
N GLY A 350 -6.58 -13.79 20.43
CA GLY A 350 -5.47 -14.50 21.07
C GLY A 350 -4.13 -14.16 20.43
N ARG A 351 -3.06 -14.14 21.24
CA ARG A 351 -1.67 -13.99 20.80
C ARG A 351 -0.79 -14.93 21.62
N LYS A 352 0.27 -15.47 21.02
CA LYS A 352 1.36 -16.15 21.75
C LYS A 352 2.68 -15.91 21.03
N SER A 353 3.76 -15.83 21.79
CA SER A 353 5.11 -15.62 21.25
C SER A 353 6.14 -16.31 22.13
N PRO A 354 7.20 -16.92 21.55
CA PRO A 354 8.36 -17.35 22.32
C PRO A 354 9.16 -16.17 22.91
N TYR A 355 8.95 -14.94 22.42
CA TYR A 355 9.59 -13.71 22.89
C TYR A 355 8.61 -12.80 23.64
N THR A 356 7.59 -13.38 24.28
CA THR A 356 6.59 -12.59 24.99
C THR A 356 7.20 -11.84 26.17
N LEU A 357 6.96 -10.53 26.22
CA LEU A 357 7.22 -9.65 27.37
C LEU A 357 6.08 -9.70 28.40
N TYR A 358 4.92 -10.25 28.02
CA TYR A 358 3.85 -10.52 28.97
C TYR A 358 4.25 -11.68 29.88
N ASN A 359 4.38 -11.40 31.17
CA ASN A 359 4.64 -12.36 32.22
C ASN A 359 3.43 -12.44 33.16
N GLU A 360 2.69 -13.54 33.10
CA GLU A 360 1.49 -13.75 33.90
C GLU A 360 1.75 -13.60 35.40
N LYS A 361 2.91 -14.06 35.90
CA LYS A 361 3.24 -13.95 37.33
C LYS A 361 3.44 -12.52 37.79
N LEU A 362 3.83 -11.60 36.91
CA LEU A 362 3.96 -10.17 37.23
C LEU A 362 2.63 -9.42 37.12
N ALA A 363 1.59 -10.02 36.53
CA ALA A 363 0.31 -9.38 36.25
C ALA A 363 -0.85 -9.97 37.05
N THR A 364 -0.72 -11.21 37.52
CA THR A 364 -1.77 -11.93 38.24
C THR A 364 -2.01 -11.37 39.63
N TYR A 365 -3.24 -11.48 40.12
CA TYR A 365 -3.62 -11.17 41.51
C TYR A 365 -3.74 -12.44 42.38
N THR A 366 -3.30 -13.58 41.86
CA THR A 366 -3.36 -14.86 42.56
C THR A 366 -2.17 -15.05 43.49
N LYS A 367 -2.11 -16.19 44.20
CA LYS A 367 -1.00 -16.51 45.12
C LYS A 367 0.36 -16.61 44.44
N GLU A 368 0.40 -16.71 43.12
CA GLU A 368 1.64 -16.78 42.33
C GLU A 368 2.17 -15.39 41.90
N ASP A 369 1.55 -14.30 42.38
CA ASP A 369 2.01 -12.94 42.13
C ASP A 369 3.48 -12.77 42.54
N ALA A 370 4.28 -12.34 41.57
CA ALA A 370 5.71 -12.09 41.70
C ALA A 370 6.06 -10.59 41.66
N PHE A 371 5.06 -9.70 41.53
CA PHE A 371 5.27 -8.26 41.50
C PHE A 371 5.52 -7.71 42.91
N ASN A 372 6.64 -7.00 43.09
CA ASN A 372 6.94 -6.34 44.36
C ASN A 372 6.13 -5.05 44.52
N GLN A 373 4.98 -5.14 45.20
CA GLN A 373 4.07 -4.02 45.42
C GLN A 373 4.66 -2.93 46.33
N GLU A 374 5.62 -3.25 47.20
CA GLU A 374 6.23 -2.26 48.11
C GLU A 374 7.01 -1.18 47.35
N SER A 375 7.61 -1.54 46.21
CA SER A 375 8.34 -0.61 45.34
C SER A 375 7.43 0.47 44.72
N ALA A 376 6.11 0.25 44.67
CA ALA A 376 5.19 1.18 44.03
C ALA A 376 5.13 2.54 44.76
N VAL A 377 5.23 2.54 46.09
CA VAL A 377 5.11 3.77 46.90
C VAL A 377 6.21 4.77 46.53
N GLY A 378 7.48 4.34 46.61
CA GLY A 378 8.62 5.19 46.26
C GLY A 378 8.65 5.58 44.78
N PHE A 379 8.22 4.67 43.88
CA PHE A 379 8.08 5.00 42.46
C PHE A 379 7.05 6.12 42.24
N ILE A 380 5.87 6.04 42.85
CA ILE A 380 4.79 7.03 42.70
C ILE A 380 5.25 8.39 43.24
N GLU A 381 5.90 8.42 44.41
CA GLU A 381 6.43 9.66 45.00
C GLU A 381 7.40 10.36 44.05
N ILE A 382 8.38 9.63 43.49
CA ILE A 382 9.38 10.22 42.60
C ILE A 382 8.77 10.59 41.25
N TYR A 383 7.96 9.71 40.65
CA TYR A 383 7.37 9.92 39.33
C TYR A 383 6.38 11.09 39.32
N GLY A 384 5.60 11.26 40.39
CA GLY A 384 4.62 12.33 40.53
C GLY A 384 5.22 13.67 40.99
N LEU A 385 6.46 13.70 41.48
CA LEU A 385 7.05 14.90 42.08
C LEU A 385 6.99 16.15 41.18
N PRO A 386 7.27 16.08 39.86
CA PRO A 386 7.19 17.27 39.00
C PRO A 386 5.78 17.89 38.93
N THR A 387 4.73 17.06 38.86
CA THR A 387 3.34 17.56 38.80
C THR A 387 2.89 18.10 40.15
N GLN A 388 3.36 17.50 41.24
CA GLN A 388 3.13 17.98 42.60
C GLN A 388 3.76 19.37 42.81
N VAL A 389 5.00 19.58 42.39
CA VAL A 389 5.68 20.88 42.47
C VAL A 389 4.95 21.94 41.66
N ASN A 390 4.50 21.61 40.44
CA ASN A 390 3.67 22.51 39.63
C ASN A 390 2.38 22.92 40.36
N SER A 391 1.70 21.95 40.98
CA SER A 391 0.50 22.20 41.79
C SER A 391 0.77 23.12 42.98
N MET A 392 1.86 22.89 43.72
CA MET A 392 2.26 23.75 44.85
C MET A 392 2.49 25.20 44.43
N LEU A 393 3.03 25.44 43.23
CA LEU A 393 3.26 26.79 42.71
C LEU A 393 1.98 27.49 42.24
N HIS A 394 1.04 26.73 41.67
CA HIS A 394 -0.15 27.27 41.00
C HIS A 394 -1.47 27.05 41.77
N GLY A 395 -1.43 26.55 43.01
CA GLY A 395 -2.61 26.34 43.85
C GLY A 395 -3.40 25.06 43.55
N GLY A 396 -2.90 24.21 42.65
CA GLY A 396 -3.60 23.02 42.18
C GLY A 396 -4.76 23.33 41.24
N TYR A 397 -5.67 22.36 41.07
CA TYR A 397 -6.83 22.52 40.20
C TYR A 397 -7.93 23.28 40.94
N HIS A 398 -8.19 24.51 40.54
CA HIS A 398 -9.38 25.26 40.95
C HIS A 398 -10.40 25.18 39.81
N ASN A 399 -11.63 24.72 40.11
CA ASN A 399 -12.72 24.77 39.14
C ASN A 399 -13.03 26.25 38.83
N GLU A 400 -12.74 26.69 37.60
CA GLU A 400 -13.38 27.87 37.01
C GLU A 400 -14.74 27.51 36.40
#